data_AF-A0A660WIL5-F1
#
_entry.id   AF-A0A660WIL5-F1
#
_cell.length_a   1.000
_cell.length_b   1.000
_cell.length_c   1.000
_cell.angle_alpha   90.00
_cell.angle_beta   90.00
_cell.angle_gamma   90.00
#
_symmetry.space_group_name_H-M   'P 1'
#
loop_
_entity.id
_entity.type
_entity.pdbx_description
1 polymer ?
#
loop_
_entity_poly.entity_id
_entity_poly.type
_entity_poly.pdbx_seq_one_letter_code
_entity_poly.pdbx_strand_id
1 'polypeptide(L)'
;MYYIQDSIKKVSLKEKMPIYIYKVKEGLRGCKFCREGFEILQRINDAPLKRCPECGEEVVRVLSNFSVGFSQTTLDRKAKEKGFHKLKKVDKGKYEKLY
;
A
#
# COMPACT_ATOMS: atom_id res chain seq x y z
N MET A 1 1.45 38.89 -11.97
CA MET A 1 2.38 38.67 -10.85
C MET A 1 2.04 37.32 -10.21
N TYR A 2 2.49 36.22 -10.82
CA TYR A 2 2.29 34.87 -10.27
C TYR A 2 3.52 34.50 -9.46
N TYR A 3 3.38 34.45 -8.13
CA TYR A 3 4.41 33.93 -7.23
C TYR A 3 4.37 32.40 -7.28
N ILE A 4 5.12 31.82 -8.22
CA ILE A 4 5.51 30.41 -8.14
C ILE A 4 6.67 30.37 -7.14
N GLN A 5 6.35 30.21 -5.86
CA GLN A 5 7.36 29.80 -4.89
C GLN A 5 7.53 28.28 -5.05
N ASP A 6 8.51 27.92 -5.87
CA ASP A 6 9.18 26.63 -5.88
C ASP A 6 9.70 26.29 -4.47
N SER A 7 8.80 25.82 -3.61
CA SER A 7 9.18 25.18 -2.35
C SER A 7 9.54 23.73 -2.62
N ILE A 8 10.61 23.51 -3.39
CA ILE A 8 11.29 22.22 -3.49
C ILE A 8 12.02 22.01 -2.15
N LYS A 9 11.28 21.59 -1.12
CA LYS A 9 11.86 21.10 0.13
C LYS A 9 12.74 19.91 -0.22
N LYS A 10 14.05 20.06 -0.07
CA LYS A 10 15.07 19.00 -0.18
C LYS A 10 14.49 17.67 0.31
N VAL A 11 14.19 16.77 -0.61
CA VAL A 11 13.68 15.43 -0.30
C VAL A 11 14.87 14.66 0.28
N SER A 12 14.80 14.39 1.58
CA SER A 12 15.80 13.57 2.26
C SER A 12 15.55 12.12 1.86
N LEU A 13 16.54 11.46 1.28
CA LEU A 13 16.46 10.06 0.80
C LEU A 13 16.15 9.02 1.91
N LYS A 14 15.99 9.46 3.16
CA LYS A 14 15.62 8.61 4.31
C LYS A 14 14.12 8.59 4.60
N GLU A 15 13.31 9.34 3.85
CA GLU A 15 11.87 9.47 4.08
C GLU A 15 11.12 8.38 3.32
N LYS A 16 10.43 7.48 4.06
CA LYS A 16 9.50 6.53 3.46
C LYS A 16 8.37 7.34 2.80
N MET A 17 8.31 7.31 1.47
CA MET A 17 7.24 7.92 0.66
C MET A 17 6.28 6.82 0.18
N PRO A 18 5.36 6.35 1.02
CA PRO A 18 4.33 5.42 0.59
C PRO A 18 3.37 6.08 -0.41
N ILE A 19 2.72 5.22 -1.18
CA ILE A 19 1.56 5.60 -1.98
C ILE A 19 0.31 5.44 -1.10
N TYR A 20 -0.53 6.47 -1.08
CA TYR A 20 -1.84 6.43 -0.44
C TYR A 20 -2.94 6.65 -1.45
N ILE A 21 -4.07 5.99 -1.23
CA ILE A 21 -5.26 6.12 -2.07
C ILE A 21 -6.25 7.03 -1.36
N TYR A 22 -6.83 7.98 -2.10
CA TYR A 22 -7.87 8.88 -1.62
C TYR A 22 -9.13 8.75 -2.48
N LYS A 23 -10.30 8.86 -1.84
CA LYS A 23 -11.60 8.93 -2.51
C LYS A 23 -12.45 10.04 -1.92
N VAL A 24 -13.43 10.51 -2.69
CA VAL A 24 -14.47 11.41 -2.20
C VAL A 24 -15.13 10.82 -0.97
N LYS A 25 -15.38 11.66 0.03
CA LYS A 25 -16.10 11.28 1.25
C LYS A 25 -17.52 10.85 0.89
N GLU A 26 -18.00 9.82 1.57
CA GLU A 26 -19.34 9.28 1.35
C GLU A 26 -20.42 10.37 1.51
N GLY A 27 -21.40 10.35 0.61
CA GLY A 27 -22.48 11.35 0.58
C GLY A 27 -22.21 12.60 -0.27
N LEU A 28 -20.98 12.78 -0.80
CA LEU A 28 -20.64 13.91 -1.67
C LEU A 28 -20.58 13.49 -3.15
N ARG A 29 -20.92 14.41 -4.05
CA ARG A 29 -20.96 14.12 -5.50
C ARG A 29 -19.57 13.82 -6.07
N GLY A 30 -18.56 14.63 -5.72
CA GLY A 30 -17.19 14.52 -6.24
C GLY A 30 -17.07 14.67 -7.77
N CYS A 31 -15.86 14.92 -8.27
CA CYS A 31 -15.56 14.81 -9.71
C CYS A 31 -15.28 13.35 -10.10
N LYS A 32 -14.99 13.09 -11.37
CA LYS A 32 -14.62 11.75 -11.86
C LYS A 32 -13.35 11.23 -11.16
N PHE A 33 -12.34 12.09 -11.04
CA PHE A 33 -11.04 11.79 -10.42
C PHE A 33 -11.16 11.29 -8.97
N CYS A 34 -11.84 12.04 -8.08
CA CYS A 34 -11.96 11.62 -6.68
C CYS A 34 -13.00 10.52 -6.44
N ARG A 35 -13.95 10.30 -7.36
CA ARG A 35 -14.91 9.19 -7.27
C ARG A 35 -14.27 7.85 -7.60
N GLU A 36 -13.49 7.79 -8.67
CA GLU A 36 -12.76 6.57 -9.06
C GLU A 36 -11.70 6.22 -8.00
N GLY A 37 -11.12 7.25 -7.39
CA GLY A 37 -10.06 7.16 -6.41
C GLY A 37 -8.71 7.34 -7.08
N PHE A 38 -7.82 8.06 -6.40
CA PHE A 38 -6.51 8.41 -6.94
C PHE A 38 -5.40 8.12 -5.95
N GLU A 39 -4.22 7.90 -6.50
CA GLU A 39 -3.01 7.58 -5.75
C GLU A 39 -2.13 8.82 -5.62
N ILE A 40 -1.55 9.01 -4.44
CA ILE A 40 -0.58 10.08 -4.18
C ILE A 40 0.62 9.54 -3.41
N LEU A 41 1.81 9.92 -3.86
CA LEU A 41 3.04 9.76 -3.10
C LEU A 41 3.06 10.80 -1.98
N GLN A 42 3.01 10.35 -0.73
CA GLN A 42 2.93 11.22 0.43
C GLN A 42 3.95 10.76 1.48
N ARG A 43 4.62 11.69 2.18
CA ARG A 43 5.52 11.29 3.29
C ARG A 43 4.67 10.74 4.43
N ILE A 44 5.19 9.75 5.14
CA ILE A 44 4.45 9.13 6.25
C ILE A 44 4.06 10.11 7.37
N ASN A 45 4.83 11.19 7.54
CA ASN A 45 4.61 12.23 8.55
C ASN A 45 3.80 13.44 8.02
N ASP A 46 3.43 13.44 6.74
CA ASP A 46 2.61 14.53 6.19
C ASP A 46 1.16 14.39 6.65
N ALA A 47 0.50 15.52 6.85
CA ALA A 47 -0.92 15.55 7.15
C ALA A 47 -1.74 14.97 5.98
N PRO A 48 -2.77 14.14 6.24
CA PRO A 48 -3.60 13.57 5.18
C PRO A 48 -4.25 14.63 4.30
N LEU A 49 -4.41 14.32 3.03
CA LEU A 49 -5.11 15.19 2.10
C LEU A 49 -6.60 15.24 2.48
N LYS A 50 -7.15 16.45 2.65
CA LYS A 50 -8.56 16.67 3.03
C LYS A 50 -9.45 17.06 1.86
N ARG A 51 -8.88 17.56 0.76
CA ARG A 51 -9.63 18.06 -0.40
C ARG A 51 -9.08 17.50 -1.70
N CYS A 52 -9.98 17.24 -2.65
CA CYS A 52 -9.63 16.84 -4.00
C CYS A 52 -8.86 17.98 -4.70
N PRO A 53 -7.70 17.71 -5.35
CA PRO A 53 -6.93 18.72 -6.04
C PRO A 53 -7.62 19.24 -7.32
N GLU A 54 -8.55 18.48 -7.89
CA GLU A 54 -9.27 18.91 -9.11
C GLU A 54 -10.56 19.67 -8.81
N CYS A 55 -11.38 19.20 -7.86
CA CYS A 55 -12.71 19.76 -7.62
C CYS A 55 -12.91 20.37 -6.23
N GLY A 56 -11.91 20.28 -5.32
CA GLY A 56 -11.96 20.85 -3.98
C GLY A 56 -12.85 20.14 -2.97
N GLU A 57 -13.59 19.10 -3.38
CA GLU A 57 -14.50 18.33 -2.54
C GLU A 57 -13.76 17.57 -1.43
N GLU A 58 -14.43 17.28 -0.30
CA GLU A 58 -13.81 16.52 0.79
C GLU A 58 -13.42 15.09 0.33
N VAL A 59 -12.18 14.71 0.63
CA VAL A 59 -11.65 13.36 0.37
C VAL A 59 -11.16 12.71 1.66
N VAL A 60 -11.21 11.38 1.69
CA VAL A 60 -10.73 10.55 2.78
C VAL A 60 -9.72 9.54 2.24
N ARG A 61 -8.72 9.22 3.07
CA ARG A 61 -7.75 8.17 2.75
C ARG A 61 -8.43 6.81 2.86
N VAL A 62 -8.29 5.99 1.83
CA VAL A 62 -8.86 4.65 1.77
C VAL A 62 -7.75 3.63 1.98
N LEU A 63 -8.03 2.59 2.76
CA LEU A 63 -7.14 1.44 2.86
C LEU A 63 -7.18 0.69 1.53
N SER A 64 -6.04 0.51 0.88
CA SER A 64 -6.00 -0.23 -0.37
C SER A 64 -6.32 -1.70 -0.13
N ASN A 65 -7.10 -2.28 -1.04
CA ASN A 65 -7.35 -3.73 -1.07
C ASN A 65 -6.09 -4.44 -1.58
N PHE A 66 -5.06 -4.58 -0.75
CA PHE A 66 -4.02 -5.56 -1.00
C PHE A 66 -4.47 -6.90 -0.43
N SER A 67 -4.57 -7.92 -1.28
CA SER A 67 -4.67 -9.29 -0.80
C SER A 67 -3.29 -9.69 -0.26
N VAL A 68 -3.12 -9.62 1.05
CA VAL A 68 -2.06 -10.40 1.70
C VAL A 68 -2.53 -11.84 1.62
N GLY A 69 -2.12 -12.53 0.56
CA GLY A 69 -2.38 -13.95 0.38
C GLY A 69 -1.68 -14.73 1.48
N PHE A 70 -2.31 -14.88 2.65
CA PHE A 70 -2.06 -16.07 3.45
C PHE A 70 -2.45 -17.24 2.56
N SER A 71 -1.50 -18.12 2.24
CA SER A 71 -1.80 -19.26 1.38
C SER A 71 -2.83 -20.14 2.09
N GLN A 72 -4.11 -19.96 1.76
CA GLN A 72 -5.20 -20.85 2.17
C GLN A 72 -5.22 -22.14 1.33
N THR A 73 -4.20 -22.32 0.48
CA THR A 73 -4.15 -23.42 -0.47
C THR A 73 -3.64 -24.68 0.20
N THR A 74 -4.20 -25.83 -0.19
CA THR A 74 -3.78 -27.16 0.28
C THR A 74 -2.44 -27.62 -0.32
N LEU A 75 -1.58 -26.68 -0.75
CA LEU A 75 -0.31 -26.98 -1.42
C LEU A 75 0.64 -27.74 -0.49
N ASP A 76 0.66 -27.40 0.81
CA ASP A 76 1.48 -28.09 1.80
C ASP A 76 1.09 -29.58 1.92
N ARG A 77 -0.22 -29.85 2.01
CA ARG A 77 -0.78 -31.20 2.04
C ARG A 77 -0.46 -31.97 0.74
N LYS A 78 -0.67 -31.36 -0.43
CA LYS A 78 -0.37 -31.98 -1.73
C LYS A 78 1.12 -32.27 -1.89
N ALA A 79 1.99 -31.38 -1.42
CA ALA A 79 3.43 -31.57 -1.44
C ALA A 79 3.81 -32.79 -0.56
N LYS A 80 3.22 -32.92 0.62
CA LYS A 80 3.39 -34.10 1.49
C LYS A 80 2.93 -35.39 0.80
N GLU A 81 1.74 -35.38 0.20
CA GLU A 81 1.17 -36.55 -0.50
C GLU A 81 1.99 -36.97 -1.73
N LYS A 82 2.62 -36.01 -2.40
CA LYS A 82 3.53 -36.26 -3.54
C LYS A 82 4.94 -36.62 -3.10
N GLY A 83 5.21 -36.75 -1.80
CA GLY A 83 6.49 -37.17 -1.26
C GLY A 83 7.56 -36.07 -1.21
N PHE A 84 7.18 -34.80 -1.35
CA PHE A 84 8.11 -33.70 -1.16
C PHE A 84 8.49 -33.54 0.31
N HIS A 85 9.75 -33.22 0.56
CA HIS A 85 10.24 -32.92 1.89
C HIS A 85 10.19 -31.43 2.19
N LYS A 86 9.68 -31.09 3.38
CA LYS A 86 9.65 -29.72 3.87
C LYS A 86 10.74 -29.53 4.91
N LEU A 87 11.71 -28.69 4.58
CA LEU A 87 12.86 -28.42 5.43
C LEU A 87 12.68 -27.06 6.13
N LYS A 88 12.80 -27.04 7.45
CA LYS A 88 12.86 -25.82 8.26
C LYS A 88 14.32 -25.50 8.56
N LYS A 89 14.77 -24.31 8.17
CA LYS A 89 16.11 -23.84 8.52
C LYS A 89 16.15 -23.50 10.00
N VAL A 90 17.03 -24.17 10.74
CA VAL A 90 17.22 -23.94 12.19
C VAL A 90 18.50 -23.16 12.47
N ASP A 91 19.53 -23.32 11.63
CA ASP A 91 20.80 -22.59 11.75
C ASP A 91 21.48 -22.44 10.36
N LYS A 92 22.68 -21.86 10.29
CA LYS A 92 23.53 -21.85 9.10
C LYS A 92 23.94 -23.28 8.75
N GLY A 93 23.33 -23.79 7.68
CA GLY A 93 23.63 -25.13 7.13
C GLY A 93 22.92 -26.28 7.84
N LYS A 94 22.11 -26.01 8.87
CA LYS A 94 21.29 -27.03 9.56
C LYS A 94 19.83 -26.88 9.20
N TYR A 95 19.24 -27.99 8.78
CA TYR A 95 17.84 -28.07 8.37
C TYR A 95 17.18 -29.24 9.09
N GLU A 96 16.00 -28.98 9.64
CA GLU A 96 15.14 -29.99 10.23
C GLU A 96 14.06 -30.39 9.23
N LYS A 97 13.85 -31.70 9.05
CA LYS A 97 12.80 -32.21 8.17
C LYS A 97 11.48 -32.26 8.94
N LEU A 98 10.48 -31.53 8.43
CA LEU A 98 9.12 -31.52 8.98
C LEU A 98 8.29 -32.71 8.48
N TYR A 99 8.48 -33.10 7.22
CA TYR A 99 8.01 -34.33 6.57
C TYR A 99 8.75 -34.54 5.25
#